data_AF-A0A2N3F7R9-F1
#
_entry.id   AF-A0A2N3F7R9-F1
#
_cell.length_a   1.000
_cell.length_b   1.000
_cell.length_c   1.000
_cell.angle_alpha   90.00
_cell.angle_beta   90.00
_cell.angle_gamma   90.00
#
_symmetry.space_group_name_H-M   'P 1'
#
loop_
_entity.id
_entity.type
_entity.pdbx_description
1 polymer ?
#
loop_
_entity_poly.entity_id
_entity_poly.type
_entity_poly.pdbx_seq_one_letter_code
_entity_poly.pdbx_strand_id
1 'polypeptide(L)'
;MRTCQGRPSSMKCRLYLIIVVFILASSTVGCGPTPPSVKGMELMSATAALESAGFRVSDVTYDETVSEATGTVIGQRPVAGQRAENGSLVALTVAGFPPVATPNLAGLDEGEVSDALAAAKLSLGQLTKSHSASVAAGCVVSQVPVAGELVAQGSPVVLVISTGPESVRIPIVKGRTESRAKERLKAAGFKVKIVRAGSSEEPGTVIAQKPSRGKASPGSTITITVSTSGASGQASGDSASGGSDEAAARAFEQHKSGIQLKGEGTVTKVLADDSDGGRHQRFILRLASGQTLLIAHNVDIAPRVPSLQSGDSVAFSGIYEWNSEGGVVHWTHRDPDGQHPAGWLKHDGSTYQ
;
A
#
# COMPACT_ATOMS: atom_id res chain seq x y z
N MET A 1 -7.05 -30.26 67.10
CA MET A 1 -7.12 -30.65 65.68
C MET A 1 -6.00 -29.94 64.93
N ARG A 2 -5.08 -30.75 64.38
CA ARG A 2 -4.02 -30.53 63.37
C ARG A 2 -3.43 -29.13 63.16
N THR A 3 -2.15 -29.04 63.53
CA THR A 3 -1.13 -28.09 63.06
C THR A 3 -0.74 -28.36 61.61
N CYS A 4 -0.49 -27.30 60.82
CA CYS A 4 0.12 -27.38 59.49
C CYS A 4 1.49 -26.66 59.53
N GLN A 5 2.57 -27.44 59.51
CA GLN A 5 3.91 -27.01 59.10
C GLN A 5 4.12 -27.44 57.64
N GLY A 6 4.47 -26.50 56.76
CA GLY A 6 4.94 -26.74 55.41
C GLY A 6 6.37 -26.23 55.25
N ARG A 7 7.31 -27.14 54.97
CA ARG A 7 8.77 -26.94 54.85
C ARG A 7 9.17 -26.16 53.58
N PRO A 8 10.37 -25.52 53.58
CA PRO A 8 11.00 -24.99 52.38
C PRO A 8 11.62 -26.11 51.51
N SER A 9 11.46 -26.01 50.19
CA SER A 9 12.06 -26.95 49.22
C SER A 9 13.51 -26.57 48.91
N SER A 10 14.46 -27.37 49.41
CA SER A 10 15.86 -27.31 48.96
C SER A 10 15.99 -27.84 47.53
N MET A 11 16.55 -27.03 46.63
CA MET A 11 17.12 -27.49 45.37
C MET A 11 18.23 -28.51 45.67
N LYS A 12 17.95 -29.79 45.38
CA LYS A 12 18.96 -30.84 45.40
C LYS A 12 19.67 -30.84 44.05
N CYS A 13 20.91 -30.36 44.05
CA CYS A 13 21.88 -30.56 42.99
C CYS A 13 22.00 -32.08 42.73
N ARG A 14 21.50 -32.56 41.59
CA ARG A 14 21.62 -33.97 41.18
C ARG A 14 22.98 -34.15 40.51
N LEU A 15 23.95 -34.58 41.31
CA LEU A 15 25.23 -35.12 40.86
C LEU A 15 24.96 -36.38 40.01
N TYR A 16 25.10 -36.29 38.69
CA TYR A 16 25.01 -37.44 37.80
C TYR A 16 26.28 -38.28 37.97
N LEU A 17 26.11 -39.48 38.55
CA LEU A 17 27.15 -40.50 38.69
C LEU A 17 27.49 -41.04 37.30
N ILE A 18 28.67 -40.71 36.78
CA ILE A 18 29.19 -41.25 35.53
C ILE A 18 29.62 -42.70 35.78
N ILE A 19 28.80 -43.65 35.36
CA ILE A 19 29.18 -45.06 35.27
C ILE A 19 30.07 -45.20 34.03
N VAL A 20 31.38 -45.17 34.21
CA VAL A 20 32.34 -45.57 33.18
C VAL A 20 32.36 -47.10 33.13
N VAL A 21 31.61 -47.68 32.19
CA VAL A 21 31.70 -49.11 31.89
C VAL A 21 33.05 -49.37 31.19
N PHE A 22 34.01 -49.92 31.94
CA PHE A 22 35.25 -50.45 31.39
C PHE A 22 34.96 -51.78 30.68
N ILE A 23 34.87 -51.77 29.35
CA ILE A 23 34.90 -52.99 28.53
C ILE A 23 36.38 -53.38 28.35
N LEU A 24 36.80 -54.45 29.03
CA LEU A 24 38.10 -55.08 28.82
C LEU A 24 38.09 -55.81 27.47
N ALA A 25 38.63 -55.19 26.43
CA ALA A 25 38.86 -55.83 25.14
C ALA A 25 40.15 -56.68 25.19
N SER A 26 40.03 -57.97 24.86
CA SER A 26 41.15 -58.91 24.71
C SER A 26 42.07 -58.47 23.57
N SER A 27 43.38 -58.53 23.82
CA SER A 27 44.45 -58.06 22.94
C SER A 27 44.75 -59.05 21.81
N THR A 28 43.99 -58.98 20.72
CA THR A 28 44.48 -59.36 19.38
C THR A 28 45.06 -58.13 18.70
N VAL A 29 46.34 -58.19 18.33
CA VAL A 29 47.11 -57.07 17.76
C VAL A 29 46.67 -56.81 16.31
N GLY A 30 45.52 -56.17 16.13
CA GLY A 30 44.89 -55.91 14.82
C GLY A 30 45.45 -54.67 14.10
N CYS A 31 45.57 -54.76 12.78
CA CYS A 31 46.00 -53.71 11.84
C CYS A 31 44.86 -52.70 11.54
N GLY A 32 44.29 -52.07 12.58
CA GLY A 32 43.19 -51.10 12.43
C GLY A 32 43.65 -49.65 12.20
N PRO A 33 42.83 -48.80 11.54
CA PRO A 33 43.12 -47.38 11.37
C PRO A 33 43.16 -46.63 12.71
N THR A 34 43.75 -45.44 12.73
CA THR A 34 43.81 -44.56 13.89
C THR A 34 43.02 -43.28 13.62
N PRO A 35 42.17 -42.81 14.55
CA PRO A 35 41.45 -41.56 14.34
C PRO A 35 42.43 -40.38 14.33
N PRO A 36 42.25 -39.41 13.41
CA PRO A 36 43.03 -38.19 13.42
C PRO A 36 42.81 -37.39 14.71
N SER A 37 43.73 -36.48 15.01
CA SER A 37 43.52 -35.50 16.06
C SER A 37 42.55 -34.45 15.59
N VAL A 38 41.45 -34.27 16.34
CA VAL A 38 40.47 -33.20 16.14
C VAL A 38 40.42 -32.21 17.29
N LYS A 39 41.29 -32.34 18.28
CA LYS A 39 41.42 -31.37 19.38
C LYS A 39 41.77 -29.99 18.82
N GLY A 40 41.04 -28.96 19.28
CA GLY A 40 41.18 -27.59 18.82
C GLY A 40 40.40 -27.26 17.55
N MET A 41 39.77 -28.25 16.89
CA MET A 41 38.89 -28.02 15.75
C MET A 41 37.48 -27.67 16.21
N GLU A 42 36.73 -26.94 15.38
CA GLU A 42 35.29 -26.76 15.55
C GLU A 42 34.55 -28.09 15.32
N LEU A 43 33.47 -28.37 16.05
CA LEU A 43 32.72 -29.63 15.99
C LEU A 43 32.38 -30.08 14.56
N MET A 44 31.93 -29.17 13.68
CA MET A 44 31.58 -29.54 12.30
C MET A 44 32.81 -29.95 11.49
N SER A 45 33.91 -29.22 11.62
CA SER A 45 35.19 -29.54 10.97
C SER A 45 35.81 -30.83 11.52
N ALA A 46 35.71 -31.04 12.84
CA ALA A 46 36.14 -32.28 13.51
C ALA A 46 35.35 -33.49 13.01
N THR A 47 34.03 -33.34 12.88
CA THR A 47 33.14 -34.40 12.37
C THR A 47 33.53 -34.78 10.95
N ALA A 48 33.71 -33.80 10.06
CA ALA A 48 34.13 -34.04 8.68
C ALA A 48 35.52 -34.72 8.59
N ALA A 49 36.46 -34.34 9.45
CA ALA A 49 37.80 -34.95 9.48
C ALA A 49 37.75 -36.42 9.94
N LEU A 50 36.91 -36.74 10.92
CA LEU A 50 36.70 -38.11 11.38
C LEU A 50 36.00 -38.95 10.31
N GLU A 51 34.94 -38.43 9.70
CA GLU A 51 34.22 -39.10 8.61
C GLU A 51 35.12 -39.38 7.41
N SER A 52 35.93 -38.41 7.00
CA SER A 52 36.92 -38.60 5.93
C SER A 52 37.99 -39.65 6.27
N ALA A 53 38.25 -39.88 7.56
CA ALA A 53 39.19 -40.90 8.03
C ALA A 53 38.53 -42.27 8.27
N GLY A 54 37.24 -42.43 7.94
CA GLY A 54 36.50 -43.67 8.12
C GLY A 54 35.95 -43.89 9.52
N PHE A 55 35.84 -42.84 10.34
CA PHE A 55 35.25 -42.87 11.67
C PHE A 55 33.90 -42.14 11.69
N ARG A 56 33.06 -42.39 12.69
CA ARG A 56 31.78 -41.68 12.85
C ARG A 56 31.71 -41.06 14.23
N VAL A 57 31.13 -39.88 14.35
CA VAL A 57 30.92 -39.26 15.67
C VAL A 57 29.77 -39.96 16.40
N SER A 58 29.95 -40.25 17.69
CA SER A 58 28.88 -40.74 18.57
C SER A 58 28.41 -39.66 19.54
N ASP A 59 28.70 -39.82 20.82
CA ASP A 59 28.25 -38.93 21.89
C ASP A 59 29.09 -37.65 21.86
N VAL A 60 28.40 -36.52 21.79
CA VAL A 60 29.00 -35.20 21.98
C VAL A 60 28.60 -34.72 23.37
N THR A 61 29.60 -34.59 24.24
CA THR A 61 29.43 -34.00 25.58
C THR A 61 29.94 -32.56 25.58
N TYR A 62 29.39 -31.74 26.46
CA TYR A 62 29.70 -30.32 26.55
C TYR A 62 30.27 -30.00 27.93
N ASP A 63 31.36 -29.23 27.98
CA ASP A 63 32.00 -28.75 29.21
C ASP A 63 31.97 -27.22 29.24
N GLU A 64 31.19 -26.67 30.18
CA GLU A 64 31.00 -25.23 30.35
C GLU A 64 32.08 -24.58 31.22
N THR A 65 32.98 -25.37 31.82
CA THR A 65 33.96 -24.88 32.82
C THR A 65 35.30 -24.48 32.22
N VAL A 66 35.50 -24.79 30.94
CA VAL A 66 36.75 -24.54 30.22
C VAL A 66 36.75 -23.17 29.54
N SER A 67 37.93 -22.59 29.30
CA SER A 67 38.08 -21.24 28.74
C SER A 67 38.24 -21.20 27.23
N GLU A 68 38.34 -22.37 26.59
CA GLU A 68 38.35 -22.55 25.15
C GLU A 68 37.08 -21.97 24.50
N ALA A 69 37.21 -21.52 23.24
CA ALA A 69 36.08 -20.96 22.52
C ALA A 69 34.93 -21.98 22.40
N THR A 70 33.70 -21.53 22.67
CA THR A 70 32.49 -22.37 22.57
C THR A 70 32.41 -23.03 21.19
N GLY A 71 32.11 -24.34 21.15
CA GLY A 71 32.08 -25.14 19.93
C GLY A 71 33.41 -25.81 19.56
N THR A 72 34.49 -25.52 20.29
CA THR A 72 35.80 -26.16 20.09
C THR A 72 35.86 -27.54 20.73
N VAL A 73 36.36 -28.53 19.98
CA VAL A 73 36.61 -29.88 20.50
C VAL A 73 37.81 -29.85 21.45
N ILE A 74 37.60 -30.20 22.72
CA ILE A 74 38.63 -30.24 23.76
C ILE A 74 39.07 -31.67 24.11
N GLY A 75 38.26 -32.66 23.74
CA GLY A 75 38.54 -34.08 23.96
C GLY A 75 37.93 -34.98 22.89
N GLN A 76 38.57 -36.12 22.65
CA GLN A 76 38.07 -37.18 21.78
C GLN A 76 38.38 -38.55 22.37
N ARG A 77 37.54 -39.55 22.10
CA ARG A 77 37.77 -40.95 22.43
C ARG A 77 37.26 -41.87 21.31
N PRO A 78 38.07 -42.80 20.76
CA PRO A 78 39.48 -43.07 21.07
C PRO A 78 40.41 -41.86 20.88
N VAL A 79 41.48 -41.79 21.66
CA VAL A 79 42.44 -40.67 21.55
C VAL A 79 43.18 -40.76 20.22
N ALA A 80 43.67 -39.62 19.72
CA ALA A 80 44.41 -39.59 18.46
C ALA A 80 45.58 -40.59 18.47
N GLY A 81 45.74 -41.35 17.38
CA GLY A 81 46.78 -42.38 17.26
C GLY A 81 46.46 -43.71 17.97
N GLN A 82 45.39 -43.81 18.75
CA GLN A 82 44.93 -45.08 19.30
C GLN A 82 44.28 -45.91 18.18
N ARG A 83 44.71 -47.17 17.99
CA ARG A 83 44.08 -48.05 17.00
C ARG A 83 42.62 -48.31 17.36
N ALA A 84 41.77 -48.28 16.34
CA ALA A 84 40.35 -48.54 16.46
C ALA A 84 39.86 -49.35 15.25
N GLU A 85 38.65 -49.90 15.37
CA GLU A 85 38.03 -50.63 14.26
C GLU A 85 37.62 -49.67 13.14
N ASN A 86 37.60 -50.16 11.90
CA ASN A 86 37.15 -49.36 10.77
C ASN A 86 35.66 -49.03 10.93
N GLY A 87 35.25 -47.78 10.70
CA GLY A 87 33.88 -47.33 10.94
C GLY A 87 33.53 -47.12 12.42
N SER A 88 34.51 -47.24 13.34
CA SER A 88 34.22 -47.12 14.77
C SER A 88 33.75 -45.73 15.17
N LEU A 89 33.01 -45.68 16.27
CA LEU A 89 32.49 -44.44 16.84
C LEU A 89 33.57 -43.68 17.62
N VAL A 90 33.57 -42.35 17.49
CA VAL A 90 34.42 -41.41 18.23
C VAL A 90 33.53 -40.47 19.04
N ALA A 91 33.63 -40.56 20.35
CA ALA A 91 32.97 -39.63 21.27
C ALA A 91 33.79 -38.34 21.40
N LEU A 92 33.13 -37.20 21.44
CA LEU A 92 33.76 -35.88 21.53
C LEU A 92 33.33 -35.14 22.79
N THR A 93 34.24 -34.34 23.33
CA THR A 93 33.93 -33.35 24.36
C THR A 93 34.22 -31.97 23.78
N VAL A 94 33.24 -31.08 23.87
CA VAL A 94 33.23 -29.75 23.25
C VAL A 94 33.11 -28.67 24.33
N ALA A 95 33.85 -27.58 24.20
CA ALA A 95 33.76 -26.43 25.09
C ALA A 95 32.40 -25.71 24.94
N GLY A 96 31.81 -25.30 26.05
CA GLY A 96 30.60 -24.48 26.10
C GLY A 96 29.30 -25.27 26.27
N PHE A 97 28.23 -24.81 25.62
CA PHE A 97 26.88 -25.37 25.75
C PHE A 97 26.43 -26.10 24.49
N PRO A 98 25.48 -27.06 24.60
CA PRO A 98 24.82 -27.61 23.43
C PRO A 98 24.10 -26.48 22.64
N PRO A 99 24.11 -26.55 21.30
CA PRO A 99 23.37 -25.62 20.47
C PRO A 99 21.87 -25.76 20.74
N VAL A 100 21.14 -24.67 20.53
CA VAL A 100 19.70 -24.57 20.73
C VAL A 100 19.01 -24.37 19.38
N ALA A 101 17.83 -24.94 19.23
CA ALA A 101 17.02 -24.71 18.04
C ALA A 101 16.36 -23.34 18.10
N THR A 102 16.43 -22.61 16.99
CA THR A 102 15.78 -21.31 16.86
C THR A 102 14.25 -21.49 16.87
N PRO A 103 13.49 -20.80 17.74
CA PRO A 103 12.04 -20.94 17.81
C PRO A 103 11.37 -20.39 16.53
N ASN A 104 10.12 -20.78 16.29
CA ASN A 104 9.29 -20.15 15.27
C ASN A 104 8.61 -18.91 15.84
N LEU A 105 9.03 -17.74 15.36
CA LEU A 105 8.57 -16.43 15.79
C LEU A 105 7.59 -15.80 14.78
N ALA A 106 7.38 -16.41 13.62
CA ALA A 106 6.52 -15.84 12.58
C ALA A 106 5.07 -15.66 13.08
N GLY A 107 4.53 -14.45 12.90
CA GLY A 107 3.20 -14.07 13.33
C GLY A 107 3.07 -13.65 14.79
N LEU A 108 4.09 -13.88 15.63
CA LEU A 108 4.08 -13.46 17.03
C LEU A 108 4.22 -11.94 17.17
N ASP A 109 3.68 -11.40 18.26
CA ASP A 109 3.90 -10.01 18.67
C ASP A 109 5.20 -9.84 19.48
N GLU A 110 5.56 -8.58 19.78
CA GLU A 110 6.82 -8.25 20.48
C GLU A 110 6.95 -8.92 21.86
N GLY A 111 5.84 -9.05 22.60
CA GLY A 111 5.84 -9.68 23.93
C GLY A 111 6.08 -11.19 23.81
N GLU A 112 5.32 -11.84 22.93
CA GLU A 112 5.45 -13.28 22.66
C GLU A 112 6.85 -13.64 22.11
N VAL A 113 7.44 -12.77 21.29
CA VAL A 113 8.81 -12.92 20.78
C VAL A 113 9.82 -12.91 21.92
N SER A 114 9.71 -11.96 22.85
CA SER A 114 10.62 -11.85 23.98
C SER A 114 10.61 -13.12 24.83
N ASP A 115 9.41 -13.64 25.13
CA ASP A 115 9.25 -14.87 25.92
C ASP A 115 9.82 -16.10 25.20
N ALA A 116 9.57 -16.22 23.89
CA ALA A 116 10.07 -17.32 23.08
C ALA A 116 11.61 -17.33 22.97
N LEU A 117 12.22 -16.15 22.80
CA LEU A 117 13.69 -16.01 22.77
C LEU A 117 14.31 -16.33 24.13
N ALA A 118 13.72 -15.83 25.22
CA ALA A 118 14.19 -16.12 26.58
C ALA A 118 14.12 -17.62 26.90
N ALA A 119 13.02 -18.29 26.53
CA ALA A 119 12.86 -19.74 26.70
C ALA A 119 13.90 -20.55 25.90
N ALA A 120 14.25 -20.07 24.70
CA ALA A 120 15.28 -20.67 23.85
C ALA A 120 16.72 -20.29 24.25
N LYS A 121 16.90 -19.39 25.24
CA LYS A 121 18.20 -18.78 25.60
C LYS A 121 18.88 -18.08 24.41
N LEU A 122 18.09 -17.42 23.57
CA LEU A 122 18.54 -16.61 22.45
C LEU A 122 18.36 -15.12 22.75
N SER A 123 19.05 -14.27 22.00
CA SER A 123 18.94 -12.82 22.15
C SER A 123 18.18 -12.19 21.00
N LEU A 124 17.53 -11.05 21.26
CA LEU A 124 16.91 -10.27 20.20
C LEU A 124 17.99 -9.53 19.42
N GLY A 125 18.04 -9.77 18.11
CA GLY A 125 18.95 -9.10 17.20
C GLY A 125 18.37 -7.80 16.62
N GLN A 126 18.82 -7.46 15.41
CA GLN A 126 18.34 -6.29 14.70
C GLN A 126 16.85 -6.43 14.32
N LEU A 127 16.10 -5.34 14.46
CA LEU A 127 14.74 -5.23 13.96
C LEU A 127 14.71 -4.39 12.68
N THR A 128 14.06 -4.93 11.65
CA THR A 128 13.76 -4.20 10.41
C THR A 128 12.26 -4.16 10.20
N LYS A 129 11.78 -3.23 9.37
CA LYS A 129 10.35 -3.03 9.11
C LYS A 129 10.06 -3.26 7.63
N SER A 130 8.97 -3.96 7.34
CA SER A 130 8.48 -4.16 5.97
C SER A 130 6.96 -4.07 5.90
N HIS A 131 6.42 -3.80 4.71
CA HIS A 131 4.99 -3.88 4.47
C HIS A 131 4.57 -5.35 4.28
N SER A 132 3.43 -5.72 4.84
CA SER A 132 2.84 -7.04 4.63
C SER A 132 1.32 -6.95 4.62
N ALA A 133 0.71 -7.48 3.56
CA ALA A 133 -0.74 -7.57 3.45
C ALA A 133 -1.32 -8.76 4.25
N SER A 134 -0.50 -9.76 4.56
CA SER A 134 -0.91 -11.01 5.22
C SER A 134 -0.56 -11.06 6.72
N VAL A 135 0.39 -10.24 7.17
CA VAL A 135 0.85 -10.22 8.57
C VAL A 135 0.40 -8.93 9.24
N ALA A 136 -0.27 -9.04 10.38
CA ALA A 136 -0.76 -7.90 11.14
C ALA A 136 0.38 -6.94 11.54
N ALA A 137 0.10 -5.64 11.58
CA ALA A 137 1.09 -4.65 11.96
C ALA A 137 1.57 -4.89 13.39
N GLY A 138 2.89 -4.88 13.60
CA GLY A 138 3.54 -5.22 14.88
C GLY A 138 3.95 -6.68 15.02
N CYS A 139 3.48 -7.58 14.14
CA CYS A 139 3.85 -8.99 14.19
C CYS A 139 5.07 -9.30 13.30
N VAL A 140 5.77 -10.38 13.62
CA VAL A 140 6.94 -10.84 12.86
C VAL A 140 6.53 -11.40 11.49
N VAL A 141 7.14 -10.86 10.43
CA VAL A 141 7.02 -11.35 9.05
C VAL A 141 7.99 -12.49 8.80
N SER A 142 9.24 -12.31 9.23
CA SER A 142 10.30 -13.28 9.04
C SER A 142 11.39 -13.10 10.09
N GLN A 143 12.18 -14.16 10.27
CA GLN A 143 13.32 -14.20 11.18
C GLN A 143 14.54 -14.76 10.47
N VAL A 144 15.71 -14.41 10.98
CA VAL A 144 16.99 -15.05 10.67
C VAL A 144 17.75 -15.20 11.99
N PRO A 145 18.22 -16.39 12.39
CA PRO A 145 18.13 -17.70 11.71
C PRO A 145 16.69 -18.22 11.51
N VAL A 146 16.50 -19.17 10.60
CA VAL A 146 15.16 -19.74 10.34
C VAL A 146 14.74 -20.69 11.46
N ALA A 147 13.43 -20.90 11.63
CA ALA A 147 12.92 -21.77 12.69
C ALA A 147 13.50 -23.20 12.56
N GLY A 148 13.91 -23.77 13.69
CA GLY A 148 14.54 -25.08 13.80
C GLY A 148 16.05 -25.09 13.54
N GLU A 149 16.64 -24.00 13.04
CA GLU A 149 18.09 -23.91 12.84
C GLU A 149 18.83 -23.95 14.18
N LEU A 150 19.86 -24.80 14.27
CA LEU A 150 20.68 -24.96 15.48
C LEU A 150 21.73 -23.87 15.55
N VAL A 151 21.71 -23.09 16.62
CA VAL A 151 22.67 -22.00 16.85
C VAL A 151 23.23 -22.04 18.26
N ALA A 152 24.34 -21.34 18.48
CA ALA A 152 24.90 -21.20 19.82
C ALA A 152 23.93 -20.46 20.75
N GLN A 153 23.92 -20.81 22.04
CA GLN A 153 23.15 -20.05 23.03
C GLN A 153 23.59 -18.58 23.04
N GLY A 154 22.63 -17.68 23.22
CA GLY A 154 22.84 -16.23 23.17
C GLY A 154 22.91 -15.64 21.76
N SER A 155 22.90 -16.46 20.70
CA SER A 155 22.91 -15.96 19.31
C SER A 155 21.76 -14.99 19.06
N PRO A 156 21.99 -13.89 18.31
CA PRO A 156 20.96 -12.92 18.00
C PRO A 156 20.03 -13.42 16.91
N VAL A 157 18.72 -13.23 17.11
CA VAL A 157 17.70 -13.47 16.08
C VAL A 157 17.23 -12.14 15.52
N VAL A 158 17.54 -11.91 14.24
CA VAL A 158 17.13 -10.72 13.48
C VAL A 158 15.70 -10.92 12.99
N LEU A 159 14.86 -9.89 13.13
CA LEU A 159 13.44 -9.96 12.76
C LEU A 159 13.07 -8.88 11.74
N VAL A 160 12.13 -9.23 10.87
CA VAL A 160 11.40 -8.29 10.03
C VAL A 160 10.00 -8.16 10.61
N ILE A 161 9.63 -6.96 11.03
CA ILE A 161 8.34 -6.65 11.65
C ILE A 161 7.41 -6.03 10.61
N SER A 162 6.15 -6.48 10.60
CA SER A 162 5.13 -5.95 9.71
C SER A 162 4.73 -4.53 10.14
N THR A 163 4.65 -3.65 9.15
CA THR A 163 4.02 -2.33 9.27
C THR A 163 2.57 -2.33 8.76
N GLY A 164 2.04 -3.52 8.48
CA GLY A 164 0.76 -3.70 7.81
C GLY A 164 0.86 -3.52 6.28
N PRO A 165 -0.29 -3.52 5.58
CA PRO A 165 -0.33 -3.38 4.13
C PRO A 165 0.25 -2.04 3.67
N GLU A 166 0.84 -2.02 2.47
CA GLU A 166 1.33 -0.77 1.88
C GLU A 166 0.18 0.23 1.70
N SER A 167 0.40 1.49 2.08
CA SER A 167 -0.62 2.53 1.98
C SER A 167 -0.82 2.99 0.53
N VAL A 168 -2.08 3.09 0.11
CA VAL A 168 -2.47 3.51 -1.24
C VAL A 168 -2.73 5.01 -1.27
N ARG A 169 -2.34 5.68 -2.35
CA ARG A 169 -2.59 7.11 -2.54
C ARG A 169 -4.08 7.37 -2.70
N ILE A 170 -4.62 8.32 -1.95
CA ILE A 170 -6.03 8.71 -2.00
C ILE A 170 -6.26 9.58 -3.24
N PRO A 171 -7.11 9.16 -4.20
CA PRO A 171 -7.48 10.00 -5.32
C PRO A 171 -8.22 11.27 -4.88
N ILE A 172 -7.96 12.38 -5.56
CA ILE A 172 -8.73 13.62 -5.39
C ILE A 172 -9.97 13.53 -6.29
N VAL A 173 -11.14 13.60 -5.67
CA VAL A 173 -12.47 13.48 -6.29
C VAL A 173 -13.38 14.68 -6.00
N LYS A 174 -12.91 15.69 -5.26
CA LYS A 174 -13.63 16.98 -5.15
C LYS A 174 -13.88 17.58 -6.55
N GLY A 175 -15.08 18.10 -6.77
CA GLY A 175 -15.54 18.64 -8.05
C GLY A 175 -15.99 17.58 -9.07
N ARG A 176 -15.88 16.28 -8.76
CA ARG A 176 -16.41 15.20 -9.62
C ARG A 176 -17.84 14.85 -9.23
N THR A 177 -18.56 14.25 -10.16
CA THR A 177 -19.86 13.62 -9.88
C THR A 177 -19.70 12.45 -8.90
N GLU A 178 -20.70 12.21 -8.06
CA GLU A 178 -20.72 11.13 -7.09
C GLU A 178 -20.39 9.76 -7.72
N SER A 179 -20.94 9.47 -8.90
CA SER A 179 -20.72 8.20 -9.60
C SER A 179 -19.24 8.00 -9.97
N ARG A 180 -18.63 8.99 -10.64
CA ARG A 180 -17.21 8.97 -11.02
C ARG A 180 -16.28 8.98 -9.80
N ALA A 181 -16.66 9.71 -8.75
CA ALA A 181 -15.92 9.72 -7.48
C ALA A 181 -15.90 8.34 -6.82
N LYS A 182 -17.06 7.67 -6.76
CA LYS A 182 -17.19 6.30 -6.23
C LYS A 182 -16.35 5.31 -7.02
N GLU A 183 -16.44 5.34 -8.34
CA GLU A 183 -15.69 4.44 -9.22
C GLU A 183 -14.18 4.61 -9.00
N ARG A 184 -13.68 5.85 -9.04
CA ARG A 184 -12.25 6.14 -8.87
C ARG A 184 -11.73 5.73 -7.49
N LEU A 185 -12.51 5.96 -6.43
CA LEU A 185 -12.12 5.55 -5.07
C LEU A 185 -12.15 4.03 -4.89
N LYS A 186 -13.15 3.35 -5.45
CA LYS A 186 -13.23 1.87 -5.43
C LYS A 186 -12.13 1.22 -6.25
N ALA A 187 -11.81 1.76 -7.42
CA ALA A 187 -10.70 1.29 -8.25
C ALA A 187 -9.34 1.45 -7.55
N ALA A 188 -9.20 2.49 -6.71
CA ALA A 188 -8.06 2.67 -5.83
C ALA A 188 -8.11 1.81 -4.54
N GLY A 189 -9.08 0.90 -4.42
CA GLY A 189 -9.18 -0.02 -3.30
C GLY A 189 -9.82 0.55 -2.02
N PHE A 190 -10.50 1.70 -2.09
CA PHE A 190 -11.16 2.31 -0.93
C PHE A 190 -12.66 2.00 -0.86
N LYS A 191 -13.18 1.89 0.36
CA LYS A 191 -14.62 1.92 0.63
C LYS A 191 -15.09 3.38 0.61
N VAL A 192 -16.33 3.63 0.19
CA VAL A 192 -16.86 4.99 0.06
C VAL A 192 -18.06 5.17 0.97
N LYS A 193 -17.98 6.14 1.89
CA LYS A 193 -19.13 6.62 2.67
C LYS A 193 -19.60 7.95 2.08
N ILE A 194 -20.90 8.11 1.93
CA ILE A 194 -21.49 9.33 1.36
C ILE A 194 -22.19 10.09 2.46
N VAL A 195 -21.89 11.37 2.56
CA VAL A 195 -22.63 12.34 3.35
C VAL A 195 -23.29 13.30 2.38
N ARG A 196 -24.52 13.69 2.67
CA ARG A 196 -25.30 14.63 1.88
C ARG A 196 -25.32 15.97 2.61
N ALA A 197 -25.09 17.06 1.88
CA ALA A 197 -25.17 18.42 2.42
C ALA A 197 -25.68 19.37 1.34
N GLY A 198 -26.32 20.48 1.74
CA GLY A 198 -26.65 21.56 0.81
C GLY A 198 -25.40 22.38 0.46
N SER A 199 -25.31 22.89 -0.77
CA SER A 199 -24.24 23.79 -1.18
C SER A 199 -24.68 24.69 -2.34
N SER A 200 -23.77 25.52 -2.84
CA SER A 200 -23.97 26.26 -4.10
C SER A 200 -23.62 25.42 -5.34
N GLU A 201 -23.05 24.22 -5.14
CA GLU A 201 -22.57 23.34 -6.20
C GLU A 201 -23.72 22.50 -6.76
N GLU A 202 -23.59 22.06 -8.02
CA GLU A 202 -24.60 21.22 -8.67
C GLU A 202 -24.97 19.98 -7.83
N PRO A 203 -26.27 19.63 -7.70
CA PRO A 203 -26.69 18.41 -7.05
C PRO A 203 -25.96 17.18 -7.60
N GLY A 204 -25.42 16.34 -6.72
CA GLY A 204 -24.64 15.17 -7.13
C GLY A 204 -23.13 15.42 -7.28
N THR A 205 -22.66 16.66 -7.14
CA THR A 205 -21.23 16.99 -7.14
C THR A 205 -20.59 16.78 -5.77
N VAL A 206 -19.39 16.19 -5.76
CA VAL A 206 -18.59 16.01 -4.53
C VAL A 206 -17.97 17.35 -4.13
N ILE A 207 -18.45 17.91 -3.03
CA ILE A 207 -18.01 19.21 -2.52
C ILE A 207 -16.86 19.09 -1.51
N ALA A 208 -16.73 17.93 -0.86
CA ALA A 208 -15.63 17.64 0.05
C ALA A 208 -15.32 16.14 0.09
N GLN A 209 -14.10 15.80 0.47
CA GLN A 209 -13.69 14.43 0.77
C GLN A 209 -12.82 14.40 2.03
N LYS A 210 -12.90 13.30 2.79
CA LYS A 210 -12.07 13.05 3.97
C LYS A 210 -11.55 11.61 3.97
N PRO A 211 -10.22 11.40 4.10
CA PRO A 211 -9.16 12.41 4.06
C PRO A 211 -9.07 13.17 2.73
N SER A 212 -8.59 14.43 2.77
CA SER A 212 -8.57 15.33 1.60
C SER A 212 -7.43 15.04 0.62
N ARG A 213 -6.32 14.46 1.10
CA ARG A 213 -5.12 14.08 0.34
C ARG A 213 -4.29 13.08 1.15
N GLY A 214 -3.25 12.52 0.52
CA GLY A 214 -2.26 11.67 1.19
C GLY A 214 -2.37 10.20 0.79
N LYS A 215 -1.95 9.32 1.69
CA LYS A 215 -2.08 7.87 1.57
C LYS A 215 -2.95 7.33 2.71
N ALA A 216 -3.65 6.23 2.49
CA ALA A 216 -4.39 5.51 3.51
C ALA A 216 -4.30 4.00 3.28
N SER A 217 -4.59 3.22 4.31
CA SER A 217 -4.60 1.76 4.21
C SER A 217 -5.60 1.30 3.14
N PRO A 218 -5.25 0.27 2.33
CA PRO A 218 -6.19 -0.39 1.44
C PRO A 218 -7.47 -0.79 2.18
N GLY A 219 -8.63 -0.67 1.53
CA GLY A 219 -9.93 -1.02 2.12
C GLY A 219 -10.46 -0.05 3.17
N SER A 220 -9.70 1.00 3.54
CA SER A 220 -10.18 2.06 4.42
C SER A 220 -11.32 2.86 3.76
N THR A 221 -12.10 3.56 4.60
CA THR A 221 -13.27 4.30 4.13
C THR A 221 -12.95 5.76 3.89
N ILE A 222 -13.14 6.22 2.66
CA ILE A 222 -13.11 7.64 2.29
C ILE A 222 -14.54 8.17 2.35
N THR A 223 -14.74 9.25 3.12
CA THR A 223 -16.04 9.92 3.17
C THR A 223 -16.08 11.02 2.12
N ILE A 224 -17.08 11.01 1.25
CA ILE A 224 -17.36 12.10 0.31
C ILE A 224 -18.63 12.83 0.75
N THR A 225 -18.60 14.16 0.71
CA THR A 225 -19.78 14.99 0.88
C THR A 225 -20.29 15.38 -0.49
N VAL A 226 -21.55 15.09 -0.77
CA VAL A 226 -22.20 15.33 -2.06
C VAL A 226 -23.29 16.38 -1.90
N SER A 227 -23.32 17.35 -2.82
CA SER A 227 -24.36 18.37 -2.89
C SER A 227 -25.74 17.72 -3.06
N THR A 228 -26.71 18.15 -2.26
CA THR A 228 -28.13 17.73 -2.36
C THR A 228 -29.06 18.82 -2.85
N SER A 229 -28.61 20.06 -2.78
CA SER A 229 -29.28 21.22 -3.34
C SER A 229 -28.17 22.05 -3.96
N GLY A 230 -28.22 22.27 -5.27
CA GLY A 230 -27.88 23.58 -5.79
C GLY A 230 -29.08 24.45 -5.41
N ALA A 231 -28.86 25.68 -4.97
CA ALA A 231 -29.93 26.57 -4.53
C ALA A 231 -31.14 26.56 -5.50
N SER A 232 -32.14 25.74 -5.21
CA SER A 232 -33.44 25.74 -5.85
C SER A 232 -34.36 26.60 -4.98
N GLY A 233 -34.12 27.90 -5.02
CA GLY A 233 -35.14 28.90 -4.70
C GLY A 233 -36.11 28.97 -5.87
N GLN A 234 -37.18 28.19 -5.77
CA GLN A 234 -38.51 28.32 -6.39
C GLN A 234 -38.67 28.48 -7.91
N ALA A 235 -39.47 27.56 -8.44
CA ALA A 235 -40.11 27.60 -9.74
C ALA A 235 -41.08 28.78 -9.89
N SER A 236 -41.17 29.30 -11.12
CA SER A 236 -42.42 29.70 -11.76
C SER A 236 -42.20 29.58 -13.26
N GLY A 237 -42.97 28.72 -13.93
CA GLY A 237 -42.99 28.67 -15.37
C GLY A 237 -43.70 29.91 -15.91
N ASP A 238 -43.12 30.53 -16.93
CA ASP A 238 -43.88 30.99 -18.09
C ASP A 238 -42.92 31.25 -19.27
N SER A 239 -43.54 31.43 -20.41
CA SER A 239 -43.07 31.24 -21.78
C SER A 239 -42.02 32.22 -22.29
N ALA A 240 -41.30 31.75 -23.31
CA ALA A 240 -40.82 32.47 -24.51
C ALA A 240 -39.92 33.72 -24.34
N SER A 241 -38.68 33.54 -24.81
CA SER A 241 -37.74 34.53 -25.39
C SER A 241 -37.24 35.72 -24.55
N GLY A 242 -37.78 36.03 -23.37
CA GLY A 242 -37.27 37.12 -22.51
C GLY A 242 -36.19 36.71 -21.49
N GLY A 243 -36.31 35.50 -20.92
CA GLY A 243 -35.53 35.13 -19.74
C GLY A 243 -34.04 34.85 -19.98
N SER A 244 -33.68 34.48 -21.20
CA SER A 244 -32.30 34.10 -21.57
C SER A 244 -31.40 35.27 -21.90
N ASP A 245 -31.97 36.32 -22.47
CA ASP A 245 -31.28 37.56 -22.79
C ASP A 245 -30.94 38.32 -21.50
N GLU A 246 -31.93 38.46 -20.61
CA GLU A 246 -31.69 38.96 -19.26
C GLU A 246 -30.75 38.06 -18.45
N ALA A 247 -30.76 36.73 -18.67
CA ALA A 247 -29.82 35.83 -18.00
C ALA A 247 -28.37 36.10 -18.43
N ALA A 248 -28.13 36.40 -19.72
CA ALA A 248 -26.82 36.79 -20.21
C ALA A 248 -26.37 38.14 -19.62
N ALA A 249 -27.24 39.15 -19.65
CA ALA A 249 -26.94 40.47 -19.07
C ALA A 249 -26.67 40.37 -17.55
N ARG A 250 -27.51 39.64 -16.80
CA ARG A 250 -27.30 39.40 -15.36
C ARG A 250 -26.03 38.60 -15.08
N ALA A 251 -25.71 37.60 -15.90
CA ALA A 251 -24.48 36.82 -15.74
C ALA A 251 -23.24 37.69 -16.00
N PHE A 252 -23.32 38.63 -16.94
CA PHE A 252 -22.28 39.60 -17.20
C PHE A 252 -22.09 40.59 -16.04
N GLU A 253 -23.17 41.23 -15.57
CA GLU A 253 -23.12 42.19 -14.45
C GLU A 253 -22.65 41.55 -13.14
N GLN A 254 -22.97 40.27 -12.91
CA GLN A 254 -22.63 39.55 -11.68
C GLN A 254 -21.31 38.77 -11.76
N HIS A 255 -20.57 38.89 -12.87
CA HIS A 255 -19.32 38.16 -13.12
C HIS A 255 -19.44 36.63 -12.95
N LYS A 256 -20.54 36.04 -13.44
CA LYS A 256 -20.84 34.61 -13.27
C LYS A 256 -20.43 33.79 -14.49
N SER A 257 -19.93 32.59 -14.24
CA SER A 257 -19.41 31.64 -15.23
C SER A 257 -20.08 30.27 -15.08
N GLY A 258 -19.91 29.38 -16.07
CA GLY A 258 -20.39 28.00 -16.03
C GLY A 258 -21.92 27.86 -16.15
N ILE A 259 -22.63 28.86 -16.66
CA ILE A 259 -24.10 28.87 -16.71
C ILE A 259 -24.56 28.43 -18.10
N GLN A 260 -25.49 27.49 -18.20
CA GLN A 260 -26.15 27.20 -19.49
C GLN A 260 -27.03 28.38 -19.90
N LEU A 261 -26.68 29.04 -20.99
CA LEU A 261 -27.49 30.07 -21.62
C LEU A 261 -28.16 29.54 -22.89
N LYS A 262 -29.36 30.05 -23.18
CA LYS A 262 -30.14 29.71 -24.38
C LYS A 262 -30.80 30.95 -24.96
N GLY A 263 -30.16 31.69 -25.86
CA GLY A 263 -30.70 32.95 -26.36
C GLY A 263 -30.85 32.98 -27.87
N GLU A 264 -31.28 34.13 -28.36
CA GLU A 264 -31.20 34.51 -29.76
C GLU A 264 -30.57 35.90 -29.85
N GLY A 265 -29.73 36.11 -30.85
CA GLY A 265 -29.07 37.39 -31.06
C GLY A 265 -28.69 37.61 -32.52
N THR A 266 -28.38 38.86 -32.83
CA THR A 266 -27.95 39.27 -34.16
C THR A 266 -26.43 39.23 -34.25
N VAL A 267 -25.89 38.60 -35.29
CA VAL A 267 -24.45 38.57 -35.55
C VAL A 267 -23.97 39.98 -35.86
N THR A 268 -23.11 40.52 -35.01
CA THR A 268 -22.50 41.84 -35.24
C THR A 268 -21.20 41.73 -36.01
N LYS A 269 -20.44 40.65 -35.79
CA LYS A 269 -19.16 40.42 -36.44
C LYS A 269 -18.86 38.93 -36.50
N VAL A 270 -18.49 38.45 -37.68
CA VAL A 270 -17.85 37.14 -37.86
C VAL A 270 -16.35 37.33 -37.73
N LEU A 271 -15.70 36.52 -36.89
CA LEU A 271 -14.27 36.59 -36.63
C LEU A 271 -13.53 35.51 -37.41
N ALA A 272 -12.21 35.65 -37.52
CA ALA A 272 -11.38 34.55 -37.98
C ALA A 272 -11.55 33.34 -37.03
N ASP A 273 -11.49 32.15 -37.59
CA ASP A 273 -11.54 30.92 -36.81
C ASP A 273 -10.33 30.85 -35.86
N ASP A 274 -10.56 30.20 -34.72
CA ASP A 274 -9.49 29.83 -33.80
C ASP A 274 -9.01 28.42 -34.10
N SER A 275 -7.69 28.22 -34.08
CA SER A 275 -7.05 26.92 -34.30
C SER A 275 -6.09 26.53 -33.17
N ASP A 276 -6.06 27.27 -32.07
CA ASP A 276 -5.29 26.87 -30.89
C ASP A 276 -6.08 25.83 -30.08
N GLY A 277 -5.68 24.55 -30.23
CA GLY A 277 -6.43 23.40 -29.73
C GLY A 277 -7.42 22.86 -30.77
N GLY A 278 -8.70 22.71 -30.39
CA GLY A 278 -9.77 22.38 -31.34
C GLY A 278 -10.12 23.57 -32.22
N ARG A 279 -10.56 23.33 -33.46
CA ARG A 279 -10.97 24.42 -34.37
C ARG A 279 -12.29 25.00 -33.92
N HIS A 280 -12.37 26.31 -33.75
CA HIS A 280 -13.59 27.02 -33.38
C HIS A 280 -13.99 28.06 -34.41
N GLN A 281 -15.23 27.98 -34.89
CA GLN A 281 -15.88 29.09 -35.57
C GLN A 281 -16.26 30.14 -34.53
N ARG A 282 -15.86 31.39 -34.78
CA ARG A 282 -16.04 32.51 -33.85
C ARG A 282 -16.86 33.63 -34.46
N PHE A 283 -17.84 34.12 -33.70
CA PHE A 283 -18.63 35.29 -34.09
C PHE A 283 -19.22 35.96 -32.85
N ILE A 284 -19.53 37.25 -32.95
CA ILE A 284 -20.10 38.04 -31.86
C ILE A 284 -21.59 38.21 -32.09
N LEU A 285 -22.40 37.80 -31.13
CA LEU A 285 -23.83 38.11 -31.08
C LEU A 285 -24.08 39.35 -30.24
N ARG A 286 -24.98 40.21 -30.69
CA ARG A 286 -25.65 41.22 -29.86
C ARG A 286 -27.05 40.74 -29.56
N LEU A 287 -27.35 40.59 -28.27
CA LEU A 287 -28.68 40.23 -27.81
C LEU A 287 -29.58 41.46 -27.73
N ALA A 288 -30.88 41.25 -27.55
CA ALA A 288 -31.86 42.34 -27.46
C ALA A 288 -31.61 43.30 -26.28
N SER A 289 -31.05 42.79 -25.17
CA SER A 289 -30.60 43.56 -24.01
C SER A 289 -29.44 44.52 -24.32
N GLY A 290 -28.78 44.33 -25.47
CA GLY A 290 -27.56 45.03 -25.83
C GLY A 290 -26.28 44.35 -25.34
N GLN A 291 -26.38 43.26 -24.57
CA GLN A 291 -25.25 42.42 -24.19
C GLN A 291 -24.61 41.81 -25.44
N THR A 292 -23.28 41.83 -25.51
CA THR A 292 -22.52 41.15 -26.56
C THR A 292 -21.94 39.85 -26.03
N LEU A 293 -22.01 38.79 -26.83
CA LEU A 293 -21.47 37.47 -26.51
C LEU A 293 -20.56 37.00 -27.64
N LEU A 294 -19.38 36.49 -27.29
CA LEU A 294 -18.56 35.72 -28.23
C LEU A 294 -19.08 34.29 -28.28
N ILE A 295 -19.44 33.78 -29.45
CA ILE A 295 -19.70 32.36 -29.64
C ILE A 295 -18.41 31.67 -30.07
N ALA A 296 -18.01 30.62 -29.35
CA ALA A 296 -16.91 29.73 -29.71
C ALA A 296 -17.47 28.33 -30.02
N HIS A 297 -17.74 28.07 -31.29
CA HIS A 297 -18.36 26.83 -31.75
C HIS A 297 -17.31 25.85 -32.28
N ASN A 298 -17.12 24.72 -31.60
CA ASN A 298 -16.13 23.72 -31.99
C ASN A 298 -16.56 22.97 -33.27
N VAL A 299 -15.90 23.27 -34.38
CA VAL A 299 -16.22 22.71 -35.71
C VAL A 299 -15.59 21.36 -35.98
N ASP A 300 -14.78 20.84 -35.04
CA ASP A 300 -14.29 19.47 -35.08
C ASP A 300 -15.33 18.48 -34.53
N ILE A 301 -16.29 18.95 -33.74
CA ILE A 301 -17.31 18.12 -33.06
C ILE A 301 -18.69 18.30 -33.70
N ALA A 302 -19.05 19.52 -34.12
CA ALA A 302 -20.32 19.82 -34.77
C ALA A 302 -20.12 20.52 -36.12
N PRO A 303 -21.09 20.44 -37.07
CA PRO A 303 -20.96 21.10 -38.35
C PRO A 303 -20.88 22.62 -38.21
N ARG A 304 -19.95 23.24 -38.95
CA ARG A 304 -19.87 24.71 -39.08
C ARG A 304 -21.21 25.30 -39.54
N VAL A 305 -21.55 26.49 -39.06
CA VAL A 305 -22.65 27.29 -39.62
C VAL A 305 -22.16 27.92 -40.94
N PRO A 306 -22.65 27.48 -42.11
CA PRO A 306 -22.21 27.99 -43.40
C PRO A 306 -22.72 29.40 -43.66
N SER A 307 -21.96 30.18 -44.44
CA SER A 307 -22.39 31.48 -44.96
C SER A 307 -22.82 32.53 -43.93
N LEU A 308 -22.43 32.38 -42.66
CA LEU A 308 -22.78 33.33 -41.60
C LEU A 308 -22.22 34.73 -41.89
N GLN A 309 -23.05 35.76 -41.78
CA GLN A 309 -22.73 37.15 -42.04
C GLN A 309 -23.21 38.07 -40.91
N SER A 310 -22.65 39.29 -40.85
CA SER A 310 -23.16 40.32 -39.94
C SER A 310 -24.59 40.70 -40.34
N GLY A 311 -25.51 40.71 -39.37
CA GLY A 311 -26.95 40.94 -39.57
C GLY A 311 -27.80 39.68 -39.41
N ASP A 312 -27.20 38.49 -39.44
CA ASP A 312 -27.93 37.23 -39.31
C ASP A 312 -28.48 37.02 -37.90
N SER A 313 -29.68 36.42 -37.80
CA SER A 313 -30.20 35.94 -36.52
C SER A 313 -29.69 34.53 -36.24
N VAL A 314 -29.18 34.32 -35.03
CA VAL A 314 -28.72 33.01 -34.56
C VAL A 314 -29.27 32.76 -33.16
N ALA A 315 -29.99 31.65 -33.02
CA ALA A 315 -30.34 31.12 -31.71
C ALA A 315 -29.25 30.15 -31.23
N PHE A 316 -28.97 30.14 -29.94
CA PHE A 316 -27.90 29.34 -29.36
C PHE A 316 -28.33 28.68 -28.06
N SER A 317 -27.66 27.60 -27.72
CA SER A 317 -27.63 26.98 -26.41
C SER A 317 -26.19 26.59 -26.14
N GLY A 318 -25.60 27.07 -25.04
CA GLY A 318 -24.24 26.71 -24.66
C GLY A 318 -23.92 27.14 -23.24
N ILE A 319 -22.73 26.83 -22.77
CA ILE A 319 -22.23 27.26 -21.48
C ILE A 319 -21.64 28.66 -21.63
N TYR A 320 -21.97 29.56 -20.72
CA TYR A 320 -21.45 30.92 -20.66
C TYR A 320 -20.32 31.03 -19.67
N GLU A 321 -19.23 31.66 -20.09
CA GLU A 321 -18.07 31.99 -19.28
C GLU A 321 -17.85 33.51 -19.32
N TRP A 322 -17.72 34.11 -18.15
CA TRP A 322 -17.55 35.55 -18.04
C TRP A 322 -16.16 36.00 -18.51
N ASN A 323 -16.12 37.15 -19.20
CA ASN A 323 -14.93 37.95 -19.41
C ASN A 323 -15.32 39.43 -19.50
N SER A 324 -14.35 40.35 -19.46
CA SER A 324 -14.62 41.80 -19.50
C SER A 324 -15.14 42.31 -20.86
N GLU A 325 -15.15 41.48 -21.90
CA GLU A 325 -15.59 41.84 -23.27
C GLU A 325 -17.03 41.41 -23.57
N GLY A 326 -17.75 40.93 -22.56
CA GLY A 326 -19.16 40.53 -22.67
C GLY A 326 -19.42 39.04 -22.41
N GLY A 327 -18.36 38.25 -22.29
CA GLY A 327 -18.40 36.81 -22.04
C GLY A 327 -18.43 35.96 -23.31
N VAL A 328 -18.08 34.68 -23.14
CA VAL A 328 -18.00 33.68 -24.21
C VAL A 328 -18.99 32.56 -23.98
N VAL A 329 -19.66 32.12 -25.04
CA VAL A 329 -20.49 30.92 -25.03
C VAL A 329 -19.77 29.83 -25.80
N HIS A 330 -19.44 28.74 -25.10
CA HIS A 330 -18.85 27.52 -25.63
C HIS A 330 -19.79 26.33 -25.38
N TRP A 331 -19.35 25.10 -25.72
CA TRP A 331 -20.20 23.90 -25.65
C TRP A 331 -21.52 24.04 -26.41
N THR A 332 -21.49 24.70 -27.58
CA THR A 332 -22.65 24.90 -28.46
C THR A 332 -22.90 23.69 -29.37
N HIS A 333 -22.63 22.49 -28.85
CA HIS A 333 -22.80 21.21 -29.53
C HIS A 333 -23.24 20.12 -28.53
N ARG A 334 -23.65 18.96 -29.03
CA ARG A 334 -23.85 17.77 -28.20
C ARG A 334 -22.50 17.38 -27.61
N ASP A 335 -22.49 17.17 -26.31
CA ASP A 335 -21.33 16.60 -25.64
C ASP A 335 -21.27 15.08 -25.95
N PRO A 336 -20.27 14.59 -26.71
CA PRO A 336 -20.15 13.17 -27.05
C PRO A 336 -20.00 12.27 -25.82
N ASP A 337 -19.48 12.83 -24.72
CA ASP A 337 -19.20 12.14 -23.47
C ASP A 337 -20.25 12.42 -22.38
N GLY A 338 -21.23 13.30 -22.66
CA GLY A 338 -22.34 13.64 -21.76
C GLY A 338 -21.92 14.26 -20.41
N GLN A 339 -20.82 14.99 -20.37
CA GLN A 339 -20.24 15.66 -19.19
C GLN A 339 -20.85 17.04 -18.92
N HIS A 340 -21.42 17.69 -19.95
CA HIS A 340 -22.10 18.98 -19.90
C HIS A 340 -23.50 18.90 -20.55
N PRO A 341 -24.44 19.80 -20.19
CA PRO A 341 -25.70 19.91 -20.92
C PRO A 341 -25.44 20.20 -22.39
N ALA A 342 -26.08 19.45 -23.28
CA ALA A 342 -25.88 19.61 -24.72
C ALA A 342 -26.26 21.02 -25.18
N GLY A 343 -25.39 21.62 -25.98
CA GLY A 343 -25.64 22.86 -26.68
C GLY A 343 -25.98 22.65 -28.15
N TRP A 344 -26.27 23.77 -28.82
CA TRP A 344 -26.58 23.82 -30.24
C TRP A 344 -26.53 25.27 -30.73
N LEU A 345 -26.35 25.44 -32.03
CA LEU A 345 -26.66 26.67 -32.76
C LEU A 345 -27.83 26.44 -33.71
N LYS A 346 -28.63 27.47 -33.96
CA LYS A 346 -29.71 27.47 -34.95
C LYS A 346 -29.60 28.70 -35.82
N HIS A 347 -29.57 28.48 -37.12
CA HIS A 347 -29.48 29.51 -38.13
C HIS A 347 -30.16 29.03 -39.42
N ASP A 348 -30.96 29.89 -40.04
CA ASP A 348 -31.72 29.63 -41.27
C ASP A 348 -32.48 28.29 -41.27
N GLY A 349 -33.25 28.06 -40.19
CA GLY A 349 -34.06 26.83 -40.01
C GLY A 349 -33.27 25.56 -39.69
N SER A 350 -31.93 25.59 -39.75
CA SER A 350 -31.05 24.46 -39.48
C SER A 350 -30.50 24.47 -38.06
N THR A 351 -30.27 23.28 -37.46
CA THR A 351 -29.65 23.12 -36.13
C THR A 351 -28.27 22.46 -36.27
N TYR A 352 -27.27 23.06 -35.63
CA TYR A 352 -25.86 22.65 -35.63
C TYR A 352 -25.50 22.23 -34.21
N GLN A 353 -25.26 20.93 -33.99
CA GLN A 353 -24.99 20.35 -32.67
C GLN A 353 -24.25 19.03 -32.78
#